data_AF-A0AAP0R1J0-F1
#
_entry.id   AF-A0AAP0R1J0-F1
#
_cell.length_a   1.000
_cell.length_b   1.000
_cell.length_c   1.000
_cell.angle_alpha   90.00
_cell.angle_beta   90.00
_cell.angle_gamma   90.00
#
_symmetry.space_group_name_H-M   'P 1'
#
loop_
_entity.id
_entity.type
_entity.pdbx_description
1 polymer ?
#
loop_
_entity_poly.entity_id
_entity_poly.type
_entity_poly.pdbx_seq_one_letter_code
_entity_poly.pdbx_strand_id
1 'polypeptide(L)'
;MTTTQVSNDDIVKVFQVRKYDATDKAWNIEIRGMWDSVSCSCLMIETVGTLCSHIFAVMKAENIRTIPKCIILGRWTKNAKIRVCPHNINEKSNSPYMSIEAWLGSLHVACRNLQRLATNSSEAFEIAIADIHNLSLHMEAMTCDKEKEKLKGQLGKRSHV
;
A
#
# COMPACT_ATOMS: atom_id res chain seq x y z
N MET A 1 10.42 -17.90 23.98
CA MET A 1 10.97 -18.58 22.79
C MET A 1 12.48 -18.58 22.94
N THR A 2 13.12 -19.65 22.50
CA THR A 2 14.59 -19.75 22.45
C THR A 2 15.02 -19.50 21.01
N THR A 3 15.91 -18.53 20.83
CA THR A 3 16.48 -18.18 19.51
C THR A 3 17.93 -18.64 19.48
N THR A 4 18.28 -19.42 18.46
CA THR A 4 19.65 -19.90 18.25
C THR A 4 20.06 -19.55 16.82
N GLN A 5 21.21 -18.90 16.64
CA GLN A 5 21.81 -18.78 15.33
C GLN A 5 22.42 -20.12 14.94
N VAL A 6 22.04 -20.66 13.78
CA VAL A 6 22.48 -21.99 13.31
C VAL A 6 23.41 -21.90 12.11
N SER A 7 23.38 -20.79 11.36
CA SER A 7 24.37 -20.46 10.33
C SER A 7 24.59 -18.95 10.27
N ASN A 8 25.81 -18.56 9.94
CA ASN A 8 26.22 -17.18 9.78
C ASN A 8 27.23 -17.08 8.64
N ASP A 9 26.73 -17.12 7.41
CA ASP A 9 27.52 -16.82 6.22
C ASP A 9 27.45 -15.31 5.95
N ASP A 10 28.46 -14.74 5.28
CA ASP A 10 28.52 -13.29 4.99
C ASP A 10 27.30 -12.77 4.21
N ILE A 11 26.59 -13.67 3.53
CA ILE A 11 25.44 -13.35 2.66
C ILE A 11 24.11 -13.66 3.37
N VAL A 12 24.06 -14.72 4.19
CA VAL A 12 22.82 -15.25 4.78
C VAL A 12 23.06 -15.69 6.22
N LYS A 13 22.25 -15.14 7.13
CA LYS A 13 22.15 -15.60 8.52
C LYS A 13 20.91 -16.46 8.68
N VAL A 14 21.06 -17.63 9.31
CA VAL A 14 19.95 -18.53 9.59
C VAL A 14 19.78 -18.66 11.10
N PHE A 15 18.56 -18.39 11.57
CA PHE A 15 18.16 -18.54 12.97
C PHE A 15 17.09 -19.61 13.09
N GLN A 16 17.16 -20.35 14.20
CA GLN A 16 16.15 -21.30 14.59
C GLN A 16 15.48 -20.82 15.88
N VAL A 17 14.16 -20.67 15.84
CA VAL A 17 13.34 -20.26 16.98
C VAL A 17 12.50 -21.44 17.45
N ARG A 18 12.53 -21.73 18.75
CA ARG A 18 11.74 -22.77 19.41
C ARG A 18 10.82 -22.18 20.47
N LYS A 19 9.66 -22.80 20.67
CA LYS A 19 8.80 -22.47 21.80
C LYS A 19 9.40 -23.06 23.09
N TYR A 20 9.19 -22.39 24.22
CA TYR A 20 9.78 -22.83 25.51
C TYR A 20 9.10 -24.10 26.04
N ASP A 21 7.81 -24.27 25.76
CA ASP A 21 6.94 -25.34 26.27
C ASP A 21 6.69 -26.48 25.26
N ALA A 22 7.24 -26.40 24.05
CA ALA A 22 7.08 -27.39 23.00
C ALA A 22 8.38 -27.56 22.20
N THR A 23 9.12 -28.63 22.47
CA THR A 23 10.45 -28.90 21.89
C THR A 23 10.40 -29.40 20.45
N ASP A 24 9.24 -29.83 19.97
CA ASP A 24 9.10 -30.51 18.67
C ASP A 24 8.84 -29.55 17.49
N LYS A 25 8.55 -28.27 17.75
CA LYS A 25 8.34 -27.26 16.70
C LYS A 25 9.42 -26.20 16.73
N ALA A 26 10.14 -26.11 15.60
CA ALA A 26 11.13 -25.09 15.34
C ALA A 26 10.78 -24.33 14.05
N TRP A 27 11.04 -23.03 14.05
CA TRP A 27 10.89 -22.17 12.87
C TRP A 27 12.25 -21.66 12.44
N ASN A 28 12.48 -21.69 11.13
CA ASN A 28 13.69 -21.16 10.53
C ASN A 28 13.42 -19.74 10.04
N ILE A 29 14.35 -18.84 10.33
CA ILE A 29 14.33 -17.46 9.87
C ILE A 29 15.62 -17.25 9.09
N GLU A 30 15.50 -16.83 7.84
CA GLU A 30 16.63 -16.47 7.00
C GLU A 30 16.66 -14.96 6.85
N ILE A 31 17.82 -14.36 7.12
CA ILE A 31 18.08 -12.94 6.93
C ILE A 31 19.20 -12.83 5.91
N ARG A 32 18.98 -12.06 4.84
CA ARG A 32 20.02 -11.76 3.84
C ARG A 32 20.55 -10.36 4.05
N GLY A 33 21.86 -10.21 3.92
CA GLY A 33 22.56 -8.93 4.10
C GLY A 33 22.26 -8.27 5.46
N MET A 34 22.11 -6.96 5.48
CA MET A 34 21.79 -6.19 6.70
C MET A 34 20.29 -6.02 6.88
N TRP A 35 19.54 -7.13 6.88
CA TRP A 35 18.08 -7.14 6.80
C TRP A 35 17.55 -6.54 5.49
N ASP A 36 18.18 -6.89 4.37
CA ASP A 36 17.69 -6.52 3.03
C ASP A 36 16.49 -7.38 2.63
N SER A 37 16.47 -8.63 3.10
CA SER A 37 15.31 -9.52 3.01
C SER A 37 15.24 -10.42 4.23
N VAL A 38 14.04 -10.78 4.64
CA VAL A 38 13.80 -11.75 5.72
C VAL A 38 12.66 -12.69 5.32
N SER A 39 12.83 -13.97 5.62
CA SER A 39 11.76 -14.98 5.49
C SER A 39 11.64 -15.77 6.79
N CYS A 40 10.45 -16.29 7.06
CA CYS A 40 10.23 -17.20 8.17
C CYS A 40 9.39 -18.39 7.70
N SER A 41 9.78 -19.60 8.10
CA SER A 41 9.07 -20.83 7.72
C SER A 41 7.61 -20.90 8.19
N CYS A 42 7.16 -19.98 9.07
CA CYS A 42 5.75 -19.86 9.43
C CYS A 42 4.88 -19.15 8.38
N LEU A 43 5.49 -18.51 7.37
CA LEU A 43 4.85 -17.83 6.25
C LEU A 43 3.86 -16.70 6.63
N MET A 44 3.94 -16.14 7.83
CA MET A 44 2.96 -15.14 8.31
C MET A 44 3.04 -13.83 7.50
N ILE A 45 4.23 -13.44 7.04
CA ILE A 45 4.41 -12.23 6.23
C ILE A 45 3.78 -12.44 4.84
N GLU A 46 3.94 -13.63 4.28
CA GLU A 46 3.48 -14.02 2.96
C GLU A 46 1.96 -14.21 2.94
N THR A 47 1.41 -14.80 4.01
CA THR A 47 -0.02 -15.13 4.10
C THR A 47 -0.86 -13.99 4.70
N VAL A 48 -0.47 -13.46 5.87
CA VAL A 48 -1.23 -12.44 6.61
C VAL A 48 -0.68 -11.03 6.34
N GLY A 49 0.58 -10.92 5.92
CA GLY A 49 1.23 -9.64 5.76
C GLY A 49 1.87 -9.09 7.02
N THR A 50 1.71 -9.73 8.18
CA THR A 50 2.24 -9.23 9.46
C THR A 50 3.55 -9.90 9.84
N LEU A 51 4.39 -9.17 10.58
CA LEU A 51 5.53 -9.75 11.30
C LEU A 51 5.09 -10.88 12.23
N CYS A 52 5.78 -12.02 12.16
CA CYS A 52 5.59 -13.08 13.14
C CYS A 52 6.41 -12.85 14.42
N SER A 53 5.94 -13.43 15.52
CA SER A 53 6.66 -13.46 16.79
C SER A 53 8.06 -14.08 16.69
N HIS A 54 8.28 -14.98 15.73
CA HIS A 54 9.59 -15.59 15.48
C HIS A 54 10.60 -14.56 14.95
N ILE A 55 10.22 -13.71 14.00
CA ILE A 55 11.07 -12.63 13.49
C ILE A 55 11.35 -11.62 14.60
N PHE A 56 10.35 -11.26 15.40
CA PHE A 56 10.57 -10.41 16.59
C PHE A 56 11.55 -11.03 17.59
N ALA A 57 11.51 -12.35 17.78
CA ALA A 57 12.45 -13.05 18.65
C ALA A 57 13.89 -12.98 18.12
N VAL A 58 14.09 -13.02 16.80
CA VAL A 58 15.40 -12.84 16.15
C VAL A 58 15.85 -11.38 16.24
N MET A 59 14.97 -10.41 15.98
CA MET A 59 15.28 -8.99 16.17
C MET A 59 15.76 -8.70 17.59
N LYS A 60 15.10 -9.29 18.60
CA LYS A 60 15.52 -9.17 20.00
C LYS A 60 16.91 -9.77 20.24
N ALA A 61 17.20 -10.93 19.64
CA ALA A 61 18.51 -11.59 19.77
C ALA A 61 19.64 -10.79 19.09
N GLU A 62 19.37 -10.19 17.93
CA GLU A 62 20.29 -9.32 17.19
C GLU A 62 20.30 -7.86 17.71
N ASN A 63 19.60 -7.57 18.81
CA ASN A 63 19.48 -6.23 19.41
C ASN A 63 19.03 -5.12 18.42
N ILE A 64 18.15 -5.50 17.48
CA ILE A 64 17.58 -4.59 16.49
C ILE A 64 16.44 -3.80 17.13
N ARG A 65 16.62 -2.48 17.24
CA ARG A 65 15.64 -1.57 17.86
C ARG A 65 14.63 -0.98 16.90
N THR A 66 14.91 -1.03 15.60
CA THR A 66 14.08 -0.45 14.54
C THR A 66 13.62 -1.54 13.60
N ILE A 67 12.33 -1.56 13.25
CA ILE A 67 11.80 -2.51 12.26
C ILE A 67 12.50 -2.25 10.90
N PRO A 68 13.20 -3.25 10.33
CA PRO A 68 13.84 -3.11 9.03
C PRO A 68 12.85 -2.79 7.91
N LYS A 69 13.30 -2.01 6.92
CA LYS A 69 12.43 -1.57 5.81
C LYS A 69 11.90 -2.73 4.96
N CYS A 70 12.67 -3.81 4.81
CA CYS A 70 12.27 -5.00 4.05
C CYS A 70 11.01 -5.68 4.60
N ILE A 71 10.69 -5.44 5.87
CA ILE A 71 9.52 -5.98 6.57
C ILE A 71 8.28 -5.08 6.40
N ILE A 72 8.47 -3.78 6.19
CA ILE A 72 7.37 -2.80 6.16
C ILE A 72 6.66 -2.92 4.80
N LEU A 73 5.67 -3.81 4.71
CA LEU A 73 4.90 -3.98 3.48
C LEU A 73 4.06 -2.73 3.19
N GLY A 74 3.87 -2.43 1.91
CA GLY A 74 3.09 -1.27 1.44
C GLY A 74 1.69 -1.18 2.07
N ARG A 75 1.03 -2.33 2.34
CA ARG A 75 -0.28 -2.41 3.01
C ARG A 75 -0.31 -1.89 4.46
N TRP A 76 0.84 -1.84 5.14
CA TRP A 76 0.97 -1.28 6.50
C TRP A 76 1.38 0.18 6.50
N THR A 77 1.70 0.74 5.35
CA THR A 77 2.09 2.15 5.25
C THR A 77 0.85 3.04 5.26
N LYS A 78 1.00 4.30 5.68
CA LYS A 78 -0.05 5.32 5.57
C LYS A 78 -0.57 5.44 4.12
N ASN A 79 0.30 5.19 3.14
CA ASN A 79 0.00 5.26 1.72
C ASN A 79 -0.87 4.09 1.23
N ALA A 80 -1.09 3.04 2.03
CA ALA A 80 -2.07 2.00 1.74
C ALA A 80 -3.47 2.58 1.51
N LYS A 81 -3.80 3.69 2.20
CA LYS A 81 -5.09 4.40 2.07
C LYS A 81 -5.19 5.25 0.81
N ILE A 82 -4.06 5.56 0.17
CA ILE A 82 -3.98 6.47 -0.98
C ILE A 82 -4.06 5.70 -2.30
N ARG A 83 -3.81 4.39 -2.29
CA ARG A 83 -3.90 3.54 -3.48
C ARG A 83 -5.36 3.41 -3.92
N VAL A 84 -5.82 4.37 -4.72
CA VAL A 84 -6.78 4.11 -5.79
C VAL A 84 -6.14 2.99 -6.62
N CYS A 85 -6.77 1.82 -6.67
CA CYS A 85 -6.27 0.71 -7.47
C CYS A 85 -5.92 1.21 -8.87
N PRO A 86 -4.66 1.06 -9.34
CA PRO A 86 -4.37 1.23 -10.75
C PRO A 86 -5.19 0.17 -11.46
N HIS A 87 -6.25 0.59 -12.14
CA HIS A 87 -6.93 -0.28 -13.07
C HIS A 87 -5.86 -0.69 -14.09
N ASN A 88 -5.42 -1.95 -14.07
CA ASN A 88 -4.80 -2.54 -15.25
C ASN A 88 -5.87 -2.39 -16.34
N ILE A 89 -5.60 -1.54 -17.33
CA ILE A 89 -6.58 -0.98 -18.30
C ILE A 89 -7.16 -2.07 -19.25
N ASN A 90 -7.03 -3.37 -18.90
CA ASN A 90 -7.35 -4.49 -19.77
C ASN A 90 -8.51 -5.39 -19.32
N GLU A 91 -9.32 -4.99 -18.34
CA GLU A 91 -10.57 -5.71 -18.05
C GLU A 91 -11.79 -4.80 -18.24
N LYS A 92 -12.58 -5.11 -19.27
CA LYS A 92 -13.90 -4.54 -19.57
C LYS A 92 -14.94 -4.94 -18.50
N SER A 93 -14.69 -4.66 -17.23
CA SER A 93 -15.73 -4.70 -16.22
C SER A 93 -16.31 -3.29 -16.09
N ASN A 94 -17.54 -3.08 -16.56
CA ASN A 94 -18.26 -1.81 -16.43
C ASN A 94 -18.77 -1.55 -15.00
N SER A 95 -18.30 -2.30 -14.01
CA SER A 95 -18.68 -2.11 -12.61
C SER A 95 -17.66 -1.21 -11.93
N PRO A 96 -18.06 -0.05 -11.37
CA PRO A 96 -17.19 0.74 -10.52
C PRO A 96 -16.63 -0.12 -9.38
N TYR A 97 -15.31 -0.15 -9.23
CA TYR A 97 -14.59 -0.85 -8.15
C TYR A 97 -15.07 -0.45 -6.74
N MET A 98 -15.68 0.72 -6.61
CA MET A 98 -16.31 1.23 -5.40
C MET A 98 -17.62 1.93 -5.74
N SER A 99 -18.55 1.97 -4.79
CA SER A 99 -19.78 2.74 -4.93
C SER A 99 -19.49 4.25 -4.96
N ILE A 100 -20.42 5.03 -5.51
CA ILE A 100 -20.32 6.50 -5.57
C ILE A 100 -20.19 7.06 -4.15
N GLU A 101 -20.89 6.50 -3.17
CA GLU A 101 -20.84 6.91 -1.77
C GLU A 101 -19.44 6.71 -1.18
N ALA A 102 -18.77 5.60 -1.51
CA ALA A 102 -17.42 5.33 -1.04
C ALA A 102 -16.38 6.29 -1.67
N TRP A 103 -16.55 6.67 -2.94
CA TRP A 103 -15.75 7.71 -3.58
C TRP A 103 -15.96 9.08 -2.92
N LEU A 104 -17.22 9.48 -2.74
CA LEU A 104 -17.57 10.75 -2.08
C LEU A 104 -17.05 10.81 -0.65
N GLY A 105 -17.19 9.72 0.13
CA GLY A 105 -16.66 9.64 1.49
C GLY A 105 -15.14 9.79 1.53
N SER A 106 -14.43 9.16 0.58
CA SER A 106 -12.96 9.27 0.49
C SER A 106 -12.50 10.69 0.15
N LEU A 107 -13.16 11.34 -0.81
CA LEU A 107 -12.93 12.74 -1.15
C LEU A 107 -13.19 13.66 0.04
N HIS A 108 -14.29 13.45 0.76
CA HIS A 108 -14.65 14.26 1.92
C HIS A 108 -13.58 14.20 3.02
N VAL A 109 -13.06 13.01 3.32
CA VAL A 109 -11.98 12.83 4.30
C VAL A 109 -10.70 13.52 3.83
N ALA A 110 -10.36 13.45 2.54
CA ALA A 110 -9.19 14.14 1.99
C ALA A 110 -9.33 15.66 2.10
N CYS A 111 -10.46 16.23 1.68
CA CYS A 111 -10.74 17.66 1.75
C CYS A 111 -10.75 18.20 3.19
N ARG A 112 -11.31 17.46 4.16
CA ARG A 112 -11.25 17.84 5.58
C ARG A 112 -9.82 17.94 6.10
N ASN A 113 -8.96 17.01 5.70
CA ASN A 113 -7.55 17.05 6.09
C ASN A 113 -6.83 18.25 5.46
N LEU A 114 -7.11 18.55 4.18
CA LEU A 114 -6.57 19.72 3.50
C LEU A 114 -7.01 21.00 4.19
N GLN A 115 -8.31 21.15 4.51
CA GLN A 115 -8.84 22.30 5.24
C GLN A 115 -8.09 22.52 6.57
N ARG A 116 -7.94 21.46 7.38
CA ARG A 116 -7.19 21.53 8.64
C ARG A 116 -5.74 21.99 8.47
N LEU A 117 -5.10 21.63 7.35
CA LEU A 117 -3.72 22.04 7.07
C LEU A 117 -3.64 23.47 6.52
N ALA A 118 -4.56 23.82 5.62
CA ALA A 118 -4.62 25.10 4.92
C ALA A 118 -4.89 26.27 5.88
N THR A 119 -5.68 26.07 6.94
CA THR A 119 -6.03 27.14 7.90
C THR A 119 -4.91 27.50 8.88
N ASN A 120 -3.75 26.85 8.82
CA ASN A 120 -2.67 27.11 9.78
C ASN A 120 -1.79 28.32 9.40
N SER A 121 -1.86 28.82 8.16
CA SER A 121 -1.13 30.02 7.72
C SER A 121 -1.73 30.59 6.43
N SER A 122 -1.46 31.87 6.14
CA SER A 122 -1.87 32.49 4.87
C SER A 122 -1.26 31.78 3.67
N GLU A 123 0.03 31.46 3.74
CA GLU A 123 0.75 30.76 2.66
C GLU A 123 0.13 29.39 2.35
N ALA A 124 -0.15 28.59 3.39
CA ALA A 124 -0.79 27.28 3.21
C ALA A 124 -2.21 27.39 2.64
N PHE A 125 -2.95 28.44 3.00
CA PHE A 125 -4.28 28.71 2.45
C PHE A 125 -4.23 29.06 0.97
N GLU A 126 -3.32 29.96 0.57
CA GLU A 126 -3.14 30.40 -0.82
C GLU A 126 -2.74 29.24 -1.74
N ILE A 127 -1.84 28.37 -1.29
CA ILE A 127 -1.46 27.16 -2.03
C ILE A 127 -2.67 26.23 -2.16
N ALA A 128 -3.38 25.96 -1.06
CA ALA A 128 -4.50 25.03 -1.06
C ALA A 128 -5.65 25.47 -1.99
N ILE A 129 -6.00 26.76 -2.01
CA ILE A 129 -7.09 27.24 -2.86
C ILE A 129 -6.71 27.23 -4.35
N ALA A 130 -5.46 27.57 -4.68
CA ALA A 130 -4.96 27.49 -6.04
C ALA A 130 -4.97 26.04 -6.56
N ASP A 131 -4.49 25.09 -5.75
CA ASP A 131 -4.48 23.67 -6.11
C ASP A 131 -5.90 23.11 -6.28
N ILE A 132 -6.83 23.46 -5.39
CA ILE A 132 -8.25 23.06 -5.53
C ILE A 132 -8.82 23.58 -6.84
N HIS A 133 -8.56 24.84 -7.19
CA HIS A 133 -9.05 25.43 -8.44
C HIS A 133 -8.48 24.71 -9.67
N ASN A 134 -7.16 24.46 -9.67
CA ASN A 134 -6.50 23.73 -10.75
C ASN A 134 -7.03 22.29 -10.90
N LEU A 135 -7.29 21.61 -9.79
CA LEU A 135 -7.90 20.28 -9.80
C LEU A 135 -9.32 20.31 -10.38
N SER A 136 -10.15 21.30 -10.01
CA SER A 136 -11.49 21.46 -10.57
C SER A 136 -11.46 21.65 -12.09
N LEU A 137 -10.60 22.55 -12.60
CA LEU A 137 -10.44 22.76 -14.05
C LEU A 137 -10.03 21.48 -14.79
N HIS A 138 -9.10 20.71 -14.21
CA HIS A 138 -8.69 19.44 -14.79
C HIS A 138 -9.83 18.42 -14.82
N MET A 139 -10.63 18.33 -13.75
CA MET A 139 -11.78 17.43 -13.69
C MET A 139 -12.88 17.82 -14.69
N GLU A 140 -13.15 19.11 -14.87
CA GLU A 140 -14.08 19.63 -15.87
C GLU A 140 -13.63 19.27 -17.30
N ALA A 141 -12.34 19.46 -17.63
CA ALA A 141 -11.80 19.10 -18.93
C ALA A 141 -12.01 17.61 -19.26
N MET A 142 -11.82 16.71 -18.27
CA MET A 142 -12.07 15.27 -18.44
C MET A 142 -13.54 14.92 -18.73
N THR A 143 -14.49 15.76 -18.32
CA THR A 143 -15.91 15.53 -18.63
C THR A 143 -16.25 15.91 -20.08
N CYS A 144 -15.64 16.97 -20.62
CA CYS A 144 -15.85 17.43 -22.00
C CYS A 144 -15.32 16.42 -23.04
N ASP A 145 -14.21 15.74 -22.75
CA ASP A 145 -13.62 14.78 -23.71
C ASP A 145 -14.44 13.50 -23.84
N LYS A 146 -15.08 13.04 -22.75
CA LYS A 146 -16.03 11.91 -22.79
C LYS A 146 -17.26 12.20 -23.65
N GLU A 147 -17.73 13.44 -23.68
CA GLU A 147 -18.85 13.86 -24.53
C GLU A 147 -18.47 13.82 -26.02
N LYS A 148 -17.26 14.25 -26.38
CA LYS A 148 -16.75 14.19 -27.76
C LYS A 148 -16.55 12.76 -28.26
N GLU A 149 -16.08 11.84 -27.42
CA GLU A 149 -15.96 10.42 -27.77
C GLU A 149 -17.34 9.75 -27.96
N LYS A 150 -18.32 10.09 -27.12
CA LYS A 150 -19.70 9.59 -27.24
C LYS A 150 -20.38 10.07 -28.53
N LEU A 151 -20.13 11.31 -28.95
CA LEU A 151 -20.64 11.88 -30.21
C LEU A 151 -20.02 11.19 -31.44
N LYS A 152 -18.72 10.87 -31.41
CA LYS A 152 -18.04 10.14 -32.51
C LYS A 152 -18.58 8.71 -32.69
N GLY A 153 -18.96 8.03 -31.61
CA GLY A 153 -19.55 6.69 -31.68
C GLY A 153 -20.96 6.63 -32.28
N GLN A 154 -21.69 7.76 -32.30
CA GLN A 154 -23.05 7.83 -32.86
C GLN A 154 -23.07 8.19 -34.34
N LEU A 155 -22.06 8.90 -34.85
CA LEU A 155 -21.95 9.30 -36.27
C LEU A 155 -21.60 8.15 -37.23
N GLY A 156 -21.28 6.95 -36.72
CA GLY A 156 -20.89 5.78 -37.52
C GLY A 156 -22.04 4.87 -37.99
N LYS A 157 -23.30 5.13 -37.62
CA LYS A 157 -24.46 4.33 -38.06
C LYS A 157 -25.25 5.07 -39.13
N ARG A 158 -24.71 5.14 -40.35
CA ARG A 158 -25.51 5.53 -41.52
C ARG A 158 -26.25 4.28 -41.99
N SER A 159 -27.54 4.22 -41.71
CA SER A 159 -28.46 3.20 -42.21
C SER A 159 -28.40 3.19 -43.73
N HIS A 160 -27.92 2.09 -44.31
CA HIS A 160 -28.19 1.80 -45.72
C HIS A 160 -29.68 1.44 -45.80
N VAL A 161 -30.46 2.31 -46.45
CA VAL A 161 -31.73 1.95 -47.08
C VAL A 161 -31.40 1.42 -48.46
#